data_AF-A0A6I9Y048-F1
#
_entry.id   AF-A0A6I9Y048-F1
#
_cell.length_a   1.000
_cell.length_b   1.000
_cell.length_c   1.000
_cell.angle_alpha   90.00
_cell.angle_beta   90.00
_cell.angle_gamma   90.00
#
_symmetry.space_group_name_H-M   'P 1'
#
loop_
_entity.id
_entity.type
_entity.pdbx_description
1 polymer ?
#
loop_
_entity_poly.entity_id
_entity_poly.type
_entity_poly.pdbx_seq_one_letter_code
_entity_poly.pdbx_strand_id
1 'polypeptide(L)'
;MEQLLHKTLKDAWGDTYIKLEPPALKSLSVGNDGLSFSSRIVHRELLICLGKVQFGEDRALPQHVEQFLDHRDREPGLFETDTVSNQLRSSGILETIRIRKEGFPVRIPFQIFIDRYRCLVDIRSDIIPDGWNSVGVLKKLCPVTPEMYCIGTTKLFMKESVYQQLEAKREQIVHMAVVTLQRYVRGFLIKKRFYALRCKIILFQARARGYLVRQKCGKLRQRLIKFRCLVRIYMNRRRYLKRKDEERRIAEQEKKKAEQELSQREVMKIADLEIPADLVGLLNRVAGATLGDAHEDSNIPPDSIRGEFGPGSSKPLQILRFMGDAQLNGLQENLFGNYIVQKGLSTPSLQDEILAQIANQVWRNTNVHNEERGWLLLASCLSAFVPSHQLDKYLLK
;
A
#
# COMPACT_ATOMS: atom_id res chain seq x y z
N MET A 1 8.22 -57.03 -66.52
CA MET A 1 8.07 -55.57 -66.32
C MET A 1 6.61 -55.13 -66.35
N GLU A 2 5.79 -55.59 -67.31
CA GLU A 2 4.34 -55.31 -67.35
C GLU A 2 3.60 -55.70 -66.07
N GLN A 3 3.81 -56.89 -65.51
CA GLN A 3 3.12 -57.31 -64.28
C GLN A 3 3.48 -56.44 -63.06
N LEU A 4 4.69 -55.88 -63.03
CA LEU A 4 5.14 -54.98 -61.98
C LEU A 4 4.51 -53.59 -62.15
N LEU A 5 4.41 -53.10 -63.38
CA LEU A 5 3.75 -51.84 -63.76
C LEU A 5 2.23 -51.89 -63.51
N HIS A 6 1.60 -53.02 -63.81
CA HIS A 6 0.18 -53.26 -63.56
C HIS A 6 -0.14 -53.28 -62.06
N LYS A 7 0.78 -53.82 -61.25
CA LYS A 7 0.64 -53.87 -59.80
C LYS A 7 0.84 -52.48 -59.19
N THR A 8 1.86 -51.73 -59.58
CA THR A 8 2.08 -50.36 -59.07
C THR A 8 0.99 -49.38 -59.51
N LEU A 9 0.44 -49.51 -60.73
CA LEU A 9 -0.69 -48.68 -61.18
C LEU A 9 -1.99 -49.00 -60.43
N LYS A 10 -2.25 -50.28 -60.13
CA LYS A 10 -3.41 -50.72 -59.35
C LYS A 10 -3.31 -50.26 -57.89
N ASP A 11 -2.11 -50.33 -57.31
CA ASP A 11 -1.85 -49.90 -55.94
C ASP A 11 -1.93 -48.37 -55.78
N ALA A 12 -1.61 -47.60 -56.84
CA ALA A 12 -1.65 -46.13 -56.82
C ALA A 12 -3.05 -45.52 -57.12
N TRP A 13 -3.93 -46.22 -57.84
CA TRP A 13 -5.22 -45.67 -58.33
C TRP A 13 -6.48 -46.38 -57.81
N GLY A 14 -6.34 -47.42 -56.99
CA GLY A 14 -7.45 -48.09 -56.30
C GLY A 14 -8.60 -48.52 -57.23
N ASP A 15 -9.84 -48.51 -56.72
CA ASP A 15 -11.06 -48.97 -57.42
C ASP A 15 -11.36 -48.21 -58.73
N THR A 16 -10.73 -47.06 -58.97
CA THR A 16 -10.81 -46.31 -60.23
C THR A 16 -10.16 -47.07 -61.39
N TYR A 17 -9.16 -47.91 -61.10
CA TYR A 17 -8.48 -48.76 -62.10
C TYR A 17 -9.43 -49.81 -62.70
N ILE A 18 -10.40 -50.31 -61.94
CA ILE A 18 -11.34 -51.36 -62.36
C ILE A 18 -12.35 -50.86 -63.39
N LYS A 19 -12.61 -49.54 -63.46
CA LYS A 19 -13.50 -48.93 -64.48
C LYS A 19 -12.78 -48.54 -65.78
N LEU A 20 -11.47 -48.78 -65.88
CA LEU A 20 -10.62 -48.36 -67.00
C LEU A 20 -10.12 -49.54 -67.84
N GLU A 21 -10.83 -50.68 -67.91
CA GLU A 21 -10.55 -51.66 -68.97
C GLU A 21 -10.97 -51.09 -70.34
N PRO A 22 -10.04 -50.86 -71.28
CA PRO A 22 -10.40 -50.54 -72.66
C PRO A 22 -10.86 -51.84 -73.33
N PRO A 23 -11.99 -51.87 -74.06
CA PRO A 23 -12.44 -53.06 -74.78
C PRO A 23 -11.51 -53.52 -75.93
N ALA A 24 -10.36 -52.88 -76.13
CA ALA A 24 -9.45 -53.09 -77.26
C ALA A 24 -8.22 -53.98 -76.97
N LEU A 25 -7.98 -54.42 -75.73
CA LEU A 25 -6.87 -55.34 -75.42
C LEU A 25 -7.20 -56.83 -75.67
N LYS A 26 -8.41 -57.15 -76.15
CA LYS A 26 -8.82 -58.53 -76.50
C LYS A 26 -8.42 -58.96 -77.91
N SER A 27 -7.75 -58.11 -78.70
CA SER A 27 -7.33 -58.45 -80.07
C SER A 27 -5.82 -58.31 -80.31
N LEU A 28 -4.98 -58.60 -79.31
CA LEU A 28 -3.56 -58.87 -79.55
C LEU A 28 -3.31 -60.38 -79.49
N SER A 29 -3.26 -60.98 -80.67
CA SER A 29 -2.67 -62.30 -80.90
C SER A 29 -1.21 -62.26 -80.47
N VAL A 30 -0.85 -63.10 -79.49
CA VAL A 30 0.54 -63.36 -79.09
C VAL A 30 1.21 -64.13 -80.23
N GLY A 31 1.86 -63.40 -81.14
CA GLY A 31 2.82 -63.92 -82.10
C GLY A 31 4.24 -63.83 -81.53
N ASN A 32 5.03 -64.88 -81.69
CA ASN A 32 6.27 -65.15 -80.96
C ASN A 32 7.50 -64.32 -81.38
N ASP A 33 7.31 -63.18 -82.08
CA ASP A 33 8.42 -62.36 -82.59
C ASP A 33 8.21 -60.89 -82.18
N GLY A 34 9.10 -60.37 -81.35
CA GLY A 34 9.43 -58.94 -81.19
C GLY A 34 8.28 -57.94 -81.03
N LEU A 35 8.11 -57.42 -79.81
CA LEU A 35 7.22 -56.30 -79.47
C LEU A 35 7.50 -55.03 -80.31
N SER A 36 6.85 -54.90 -81.47
CA SER A 36 6.71 -53.63 -82.18
C SER A 36 5.44 -52.93 -81.70
N PHE A 37 5.56 -52.17 -80.62
CA PHE A 37 4.50 -51.26 -80.20
C PHE A 37 4.38 -50.15 -81.24
N SER A 38 3.29 -50.13 -82.02
CA SER A 38 3.01 -49.00 -82.92
C SER A 38 2.86 -47.73 -82.10
N SER A 39 3.78 -46.77 -82.26
CA SER A 39 3.81 -45.48 -81.56
C SER A 39 2.46 -44.73 -81.60
N ARG A 40 1.65 -44.97 -82.65
CA ARG A 40 0.29 -44.41 -82.79
C ARG A 40 -0.70 -44.92 -81.75
N ILE A 41 -0.55 -46.17 -81.28
CA ILE A 41 -1.44 -46.78 -80.28
C ILE A 41 -1.16 -46.16 -78.90
N VAL A 42 0.11 -46.06 -78.51
CA VAL A 42 0.51 -45.47 -77.22
C VAL A 42 0.09 -44.00 -77.13
N HIS A 43 0.31 -43.22 -78.20
CA HIS A 43 -0.10 -41.82 -78.23
C HIS A 43 -1.62 -41.63 -78.15
N ARG A 44 -2.39 -42.49 -78.83
CA ARG A 44 -3.87 -42.44 -78.78
C ARG A 44 -4.40 -42.77 -77.40
N GLU A 45 -3.88 -43.80 -76.74
CA GLU A 45 -4.30 -44.16 -75.38
C GLU A 45 -3.89 -43.10 -74.35
N LEU A 46 -2.71 -42.48 -74.50
CA LEU A 46 -2.29 -41.36 -73.64
C LEU A 46 -3.26 -40.18 -73.76
N LEU A 47 -3.65 -39.80 -74.98
CA LEU A 47 -4.62 -38.73 -75.21
C LEU A 47 -6.01 -39.05 -74.63
N ILE A 48 -6.47 -40.29 -74.73
CA ILE A 48 -7.73 -40.74 -74.14
C ILE A 48 -7.67 -40.64 -72.60
N CYS A 49 -6.57 -41.06 -72.00
CA CYS A 49 -6.35 -40.97 -70.56
C CYS A 49 -6.30 -39.51 -70.08
N LEU A 50 -5.54 -38.64 -70.76
CA LEU A 50 -5.48 -37.21 -70.44
C LEU A 50 -6.85 -36.53 -70.57
N GLY A 51 -7.59 -36.84 -71.64
CA GLY A 51 -8.94 -36.31 -71.83
C GLY A 51 -9.93 -36.74 -70.74
N LYS A 52 -9.83 -37.98 -70.24
CA LYS A 52 -10.65 -38.47 -69.11
C LYS A 52 -10.28 -37.79 -67.79
N VAL A 53 -9.00 -37.55 -67.54
CA VAL A 53 -8.53 -36.83 -66.34
C VAL A 53 -9.04 -35.40 -66.35
N GLN A 54 -8.87 -34.69 -67.47
CA GLN A 54 -9.30 -33.30 -67.59
C GLN A 54 -10.82 -33.14 -67.48
N PHE A 55 -11.60 -34.06 -68.07
CA PHE A 55 -13.06 -34.07 -67.91
C PHE A 55 -13.52 -34.37 -66.47
N GLY A 56 -12.71 -35.12 -65.72
CA GLY A 56 -12.94 -35.36 -64.29
C GLY A 56 -12.64 -34.12 -63.44
N GLU A 57 -11.54 -33.43 -63.73
CA GLU A 57 -11.15 -32.18 -63.06
C GLU A 57 -12.15 -31.04 -63.31
N ASP A 58 -12.69 -30.91 -64.53
CA ASP A 58 -13.68 -29.88 -64.87
C ASP A 58 -14.98 -30.00 -64.05
N ARG A 59 -15.28 -31.16 -63.48
CA ARG A 59 -16.45 -31.40 -62.62
C ARG A 59 -16.21 -31.11 -61.14
N ALA A 60 -14.96 -30.98 -60.71
CA ALA A 60 -14.57 -30.74 -59.33
C ALA A 60 -14.07 -29.29 -59.16
N LEU A 61 -14.18 -28.73 -57.95
CA LEU A 61 -13.50 -27.48 -57.61
C LEU A 61 -12.02 -27.79 -57.38
N PRO A 62 -11.09 -27.35 -58.24
CA PRO A 62 -9.69 -27.75 -58.14
C PRO A 62 -9.02 -27.06 -56.95
N GLN A 63 -8.33 -27.85 -56.13
CA GLN A 63 -7.43 -27.36 -55.09
C GLN A 63 -6.00 -27.55 -55.58
N HIS A 64 -5.29 -26.44 -55.81
CA HIS A 64 -3.90 -26.46 -56.27
C HIS A 64 -2.94 -26.39 -55.08
N VAL A 65 -2.05 -27.38 -54.98
CA VAL A 65 -0.90 -27.39 -54.07
C VAL A 65 0.35 -27.55 -54.93
N GLU A 66 1.21 -26.53 -54.94
CA GLU A 66 2.50 -26.60 -55.62
C GLU A 66 3.62 -26.87 -54.61
N GLN A 67 4.49 -27.81 -54.93
CA GLN A 67 5.68 -28.14 -54.16
C GLN A 67 6.91 -27.52 -54.83
N PHE A 68 7.77 -26.89 -54.03
CA PHE A 68 9.02 -26.30 -54.50
C PHE A 68 10.21 -26.99 -53.87
N LEU A 69 11.27 -27.17 -54.65
CA LEU A 69 12.56 -27.62 -54.17
C LEU A 69 13.45 -26.40 -53.89
N ASP A 70 13.79 -26.18 -52.62
CA ASP A 70 14.55 -25.00 -52.17
C ASP A 70 15.98 -24.96 -52.74
N HIS A 71 16.59 -26.13 -52.93
CA HIS A 71 17.93 -26.30 -53.50
C HIS A 71 18.14 -27.79 -53.87
N ARG A 72 19.13 -28.07 -54.72
CA ARG A 72 19.40 -29.44 -55.20
C ARG A 72 20.04 -30.34 -54.14
N ASP A 73 20.73 -29.74 -53.18
CA ASP A 73 21.66 -30.42 -52.30
C ASP A 73 21.09 -30.97 -50.99
N ARG A 74 19.79 -31.23 -50.78
CA ARG A 74 19.18 -31.90 -49.59
C ARG A 74 19.63 -31.53 -48.13
N GLU A 75 20.54 -30.59 -47.92
CA GLU A 75 20.92 -29.90 -46.71
C GLU A 75 19.85 -28.90 -46.22
N PRO A 76 19.38 -29.01 -44.97
CA PRO A 76 18.36 -28.11 -44.45
C PRO A 76 18.88 -26.66 -44.32
N GLY A 77 18.08 -25.68 -44.77
CA GLY A 77 18.32 -24.25 -44.58
C GLY A 77 19.06 -23.55 -45.71
N LEU A 78 19.43 -24.26 -46.78
CA LEU A 78 20.00 -23.67 -47.98
C LEU A 78 18.85 -23.22 -48.92
N PHE A 79 18.84 -21.94 -49.31
CA PHE A 79 17.85 -21.42 -50.25
C PHE A 79 18.55 -20.90 -51.50
N GLU A 80 18.36 -21.59 -52.62
CA GLU A 80 18.96 -21.21 -53.90
C GLU A 80 17.95 -20.42 -54.74
N THR A 81 18.11 -19.09 -54.74
CA THR A 81 17.19 -18.15 -55.40
C THR A 81 16.94 -18.50 -56.86
N ASP A 82 17.97 -18.90 -57.62
CA ASP A 82 17.83 -19.19 -59.04
C ASP A 82 17.03 -20.47 -59.32
N THR A 83 17.25 -21.51 -58.52
CA THR A 83 16.52 -22.78 -58.61
C THR A 83 15.03 -22.57 -58.29
N VAL A 84 14.71 -21.82 -57.24
CA VAL A 84 13.31 -21.50 -56.89
C VAL A 84 12.68 -20.53 -57.89
N SER A 85 13.42 -19.52 -58.36
CA SER A 85 12.91 -18.56 -59.36
C SER A 85 12.58 -19.23 -60.69
N ASN A 86 13.39 -20.19 -61.14
CA ASN A 86 13.12 -20.95 -62.35
C ASN A 86 11.92 -21.88 -62.17
N GLN A 87 11.77 -22.52 -61.01
CA GLN A 87 10.58 -23.31 -60.69
C GLN A 87 9.31 -22.46 -60.71
N LEU A 88 9.33 -21.27 -60.09
CA LEU A 88 8.21 -20.32 -60.09
C LEU A 88 7.82 -19.82 -61.49
N ARG A 89 8.80 -19.68 -62.39
CA ARG A 89 8.55 -19.39 -63.81
C ARG A 89 7.93 -20.59 -64.51
N SER A 90 8.47 -21.80 -64.31
CA SER A 90 7.98 -23.01 -64.98
C SER A 90 6.62 -23.49 -64.47
N SER A 91 6.26 -23.20 -63.22
CA SER A 91 4.96 -23.58 -62.65
C SER A 91 3.84 -22.61 -63.04
N GLY A 92 4.18 -21.44 -63.58
CA GLY A 92 3.21 -20.42 -63.96
C GLY A 92 2.67 -19.60 -62.79
N ILE A 93 3.20 -19.75 -61.57
CA ILE A 93 2.83 -18.90 -60.43
C ILE A 93 3.07 -17.42 -60.72
N LEU A 94 4.21 -17.07 -61.32
CA LEU A 94 4.52 -15.67 -61.61
C LEU A 94 3.54 -15.08 -62.63
N GLU A 95 3.11 -15.86 -63.61
CA GLU A 95 2.10 -15.43 -64.58
C GLU A 95 0.72 -15.31 -63.91
N THR A 96 0.38 -16.23 -63.00
CA THR A 96 -0.83 -16.15 -62.18
C THR A 96 -0.84 -14.90 -61.30
N ILE A 97 0.29 -14.55 -60.70
CA ILE A 97 0.45 -13.30 -59.91
C ILE A 97 0.30 -12.10 -60.82
N ARG A 98 0.92 -12.11 -62.00
CA ARG A 98 0.82 -11.02 -62.98
C ARG A 98 -0.64 -10.77 -63.39
N ILE A 99 -1.37 -11.81 -63.80
CA ILE A 99 -2.80 -11.70 -64.16
C ILE A 99 -3.61 -11.17 -62.97
N ARG A 100 -3.32 -11.62 -61.74
CA ARG A 100 -3.99 -11.12 -60.54
C ARG A 100 -3.67 -9.65 -60.23
N LYS A 101 -2.44 -9.20 -60.50
CA LYS A 101 -2.00 -7.81 -60.33
C LYS A 101 -2.58 -6.87 -61.40
N GLU A 102 -2.73 -7.36 -62.63
CA GLU A 102 -3.41 -6.63 -63.72
C GLU A 102 -4.92 -6.47 -63.43
N GLY A 103 -5.53 -7.44 -62.73
CA GLY A 103 -6.90 -7.37 -62.22
C GLY A 103 -7.05 -6.69 -60.85
N PHE A 104 -7.81 -7.35 -59.96
CA PHE A 104 -8.08 -6.86 -58.60
C PHE A 104 -7.48 -7.83 -57.55
N PRO A 105 -6.24 -7.59 -57.11
CA PRO A 105 -5.54 -8.50 -56.21
C PRO A 105 -6.13 -8.49 -54.79
N VAL A 106 -6.69 -7.36 -54.34
CA VAL A 106 -7.25 -7.22 -52.99
C VAL A 106 -8.73 -7.55 -53.00
N ARG A 107 -9.13 -8.53 -52.17
CA ARG A 107 -10.49 -9.09 -52.12
C ARG A 107 -10.96 -9.17 -50.66
N ILE A 108 -11.81 -8.25 -50.23
CA ILE A 108 -12.20 -8.12 -48.82
C ILE A 108 -13.72 -8.27 -48.69
N PRO A 109 -14.25 -9.18 -47.84
CA PRO A 109 -15.67 -9.25 -47.52
C PRO A 109 -16.21 -7.93 -46.99
N PHE A 110 -17.46 -7.58 -47.32
CA PHE A 110 -18.04 -6.28 -46.96
C PHE A 110 -18.02 -6.03 -45.44
N GLN A 111 -18.36 -7.04 -44.63
CA GLN A 111 -18.30 -6.95 -43.17
C GLN A 111 -16.90 -6.54 -42.68
N ILE A 112 -15.87 -7.25 -43.13
CA ILE A 112 -14.48 -7.00 -42.73
C ILE A 112 -14.01 -5.61 -43.18
N PHE A 113 -14.42 -5.17 -44.36
CA PHE A 113 -14.10 -3.85 -44.88
C PHE A 113 -14.68 -2.74 -43.99
N ILE A 114 -15.98 -2.83 -43.66
CA ILE A 114 -16.66 -1.84 -42.81
C ILE A 114 -16.03 -1.82 -41.42
N ASP A 115 -15.86 -2.98 -40.78
CA ASP A 115 -15.30 -3.06 -39.42
C ASP A 115 -13.87 -2.49 -39.36
N ARG A 116 -13.04 -2.80 -40.36
CA ARG A 116 -11.64 -2.36 -40.40
C ARG A 116 -11.50 -0.85 -40.59
N TYR A 117 -12.27 -0.28 -41.52
CA TYR A 117 -12.16 1.14 -41.90
C TYR A 117 -13.18 2.05 -41.20
N ARG A 118 -14.01 1.49 -40.30
CA ARG A 118 -14.90 2.26 -39.42
C ARG A 118 -14.16 3.34 -38.63
N CYS A 119 -12.92 3.11 -38.22
CA CYS A 119 -12.12 4.11 -37.50
C CYS A 119 -11.76 5.35 -38.34
N LEU A 120 -11.89 5.28 -39.66
CA LEU A 120 -11.56 6.37 -40.58
C LEU A 120 -12.76 7.27 -40.91
N VAL A 121 -13.98 6.80 -40.65
CA VAL A 121 -15.21 7.52 -40.97
C VAL A 121 -16.09 7.54 -39.74
N ASP A 122 -16.74 8.65 -39.46
CA ASP A 122 -17.72 8.76 -38.38
C ASP A 122 -19.01 8.00 -38.73
N ILE A 123 -18.91 6.67 -38.82
CA ILE A 123 -19.99 5.76 -39.19
C ILE A 123 -20.73 5.36 -37.92
N ARG A 124 -22.02 5.68 -37.85
CA ARG A 124 -22.95 5.15 -36.84
C ARG A 124 -22.93 3.61 -36.88
N SER A 125 -23.10 2.95 -35.74
CA SER A 125 -22.94 1.49 -35.54
C SER A 125 -23.82 0.58 -36.38
N ASP A 126 -24.76 1.14 -37.12
CA ASP A 126 -25.89 0.40 -37.69
C ASP A 126 -25.84 0.30 -39.23
N ILE A 127 -24.67 0.50 -39.85
CA ILE A 127 -24.55 0.36 -41.31
C ILE A 127 -24.56 -1.13 -41.69
N ILE A 128 -25.52 -1.49 -42.54
CA ILE A 128 -25.59 -2.82 -43.15
C ILE A 128 -24.36 -3.01 -44.06
N PRO A 129 -23.58 -4.09 -43.89
CA PRO A 129 -22.35 -4.37 -44.63
C PRO A 129 -22.64 -4.81 -46.08
N ASP A 130 -23.07 -3.85 -46.91
CA ASP A 130 -23.40 -4.07 -48.31
C ASP A 130 -22.35 -3.46 -49.25
N GLY A 131 -22.33 -3.93 -50.50
CA GLY A 131 -21.45 -3.41 -51.54
C GLY A 131 -21.61 -1.91 -51.78
N TRP A 132 -22.85 -1.41 -51.80
CA TRP A 132 -23.15 0.01 -51.98
C TRP A 132 -22.62 0.86 -50.83
N ASN A 133 -22.86 0.42 -49.58
CA ASN A 133 -22.38 1.12 -48.39
C ASN A 133 -20.84 1.11 -48.33
N SER A 134 -20.22 -0.03 -48.66
CA SER A 134 -18.76 -0.16 -48.73
C SER A 134 -18.13 0.79 -49.75
N VAL A 135 -18.75 0.95 -50.92
CA VAL A 135 -18.30 1.92 -51.93
C VAL A 135 -18.58 3.36 -51.50
N GLY A 136 -19.69 3.62 -50.80
CA GLY A 136 -19.96 4.92 -50.21
C GLY A 136 -18.88 5.35 -49.21
N VAL A 137 -18.41 4.41 -48.37
CA VAL A 137 -17.27 4.61 -47.46
C VAL A 137 -15.98 4.83 -48.26
N LEU A 138 -15.71 4.00 -49.27
CA LEU A 138 -14.52 4.09 -50.10
C LEU A 138 -14.38 5.46 -50.78
N LYS A 139 -15.47 5.96 -51.39
CA LYS A 139 -15.52 7.26 -52.09
C LYS A 139 -15.33 8.46 -51.15
N LYS A 140 -15.77 8.34 -49.89
CA LYS A 140 -15.53 9.37 -48.87
C LYS A 140 -14.08 9.39 -48.41
N LEU A 141 -13.44 8.21 -48.37
CA LEU A 141 -12.08 8.07 -47.86
C LEU A 141 -11.02 8.43 -48.89
N CYS A 142 -11.18 8.01 -50.16
CA CYS A 142 -10.18 8.25 -51.20
C CYS A 142 -10.86 8.65 -52.53
N PRO A 143 -10.20 9.49 -53.34
CA PRO A 143 -10.66 9.75 -54.70
C PRO A 143 -10.47 8.48 -55.54
N VAL A 144 -11.54 7.71 -55.71
CA VAL A 144 -11.54 6.46 -56.46
C VAL A 144 -12.34 6.59 -57.75
N THR A 145 -11.76 6.14 -58.85
CA THR A 145 -12.50 5.96 -60.11
C THR A 145 -13.14 4.57 -60.14
N PRO A 146 -14.23 4.38 -60.91
CA PRO A 146 -14.90 3.07 -61.03
C PRO A 146 -14.01 1.93 -61.54
N GLU A 147 -12.90 2.23 -62.22
CA GLU A 147 -11.94 1.22 -62.71
C GLU A 147 -11.00 0.67 -61.62
N MET A 148 -10.95 1.32 -60.46
CA MET A 148 -10.04 0.97 -59.38
C MET A 148 -10.66 -0.01 -58.38
N TYR A 149 -11.97 -0.26 -58.48
CA TYR A 149 -12.69 -1.21 -57.62
C TYR A 149 -13.81 -1.92 -58.38
N CYS A 150 -14.22 -3.08 -57.88
CA CYS A 150 -15.38 -3.83 -58.36
C CYS A 150 -16.20 -4.34 -57.16
N ILE A 151 -17.52 -4.32 -57.30
CA ILE A 151 -18.45 -4.82 -56.29
C ILE A 151 -18.84 -6.25 -56.68
N GLY A 152 -18.48 -7.23 -55.85
CA GLY A 152 -18.99 -8.59 -55.98
C GLY A 152 -20.30 -8.80 -55.21
N THR A 153 -20.78 -10.04 -55.16
CA THR A 153 -21.97 -10.40 -54.38
C THR A 153 -21.73 -10.32 -52.86
N THR A 154 -20.52 -10.63 -52.40
CA THR A 154 -20.17 -10.72 -50.97
C THR A 154 -18.88 -9.99 -50.58
N LYS A 155 -18.11 -9.54 -51.58
CA LYS A 155 -16.75 -9.00 -51.40
C LYS A 155 -16.53 -7.76 -52.26
N LEU A 156 -15.73 -6.85 -51.74
CA LEU A 156 -15.19 -5.71 -52.46
C LEU A 156 -13.82 -6.06 -53.04
N PHE A 157 -13.66 -5.81 -54.32
CA PHE A 157 -12.44 -6.02 -55.08
C PHE A 157 -11.80 -4.66 -55.35
N MET A 158 -10.50 -4.51 -55.12
CA MET A 158 -9.82 -3.22 -55.34
C MET A 158 -8.39 -3.42 -55.82
N LYS A 159 -7.86 -2.40 -56.50
CA LYS A 159 -6.44 -2.34 -56.84
C LYS A 159 -5.58 -2.11 -55.60
N GLU A 160 -4.34 -2.58 -55.67
CA GLU A 160 -3.37 -2.48 -54.58
C GLU A 160 -3.09 -1.04 -54.16
N SER A 161 -3.06 -0.09 -55.11
CA SER A 161 -2.85 1.33 -54.84
C SER A 161 -3.91 1.95 -53.93
N VAL A 162 -5.19 1.59 -54.13
CA VAL A 162 -6.31 2.07 -53.30
C VAL A 162 -6.21 1.48 -51.90
N TYR A 163 -5.90 0.18 -51.80
CA TYR A 163 -5.72 -0.51 -50.54
C TYR A 163 -4.59 0.11 -49.69
N GLN A 164 -3.43 0.37 -50.29
CA GLN A 164 -2.30 1.00 -49.61
C GLN A 164 -2.64 2.40 -49.09
N GLN A 165 -3.40 3.21 -49.85
CA GLN A 165 -3.84 4.53 -49.39
C GLN A 165 -4.78 4.43 -48.17
N LEU A 166 -5.70 3.47 -48.15
CA LEU A 166 -6.60 3.25 -47.02
C LEU A 166 -5.84 2.81 -45.77
N GLU A 167 -4.91 1.86 -45.90
CA GLU A 167 -4.10 1.39 -44.77
C GLU A 167 -3.19 2.51 -44.25
N ALA A 168 -2.58 3.32 -45.11
CA ALA A 168 -1.76 4.45 -44.70
C ALA A 168 -2.57 5.47 -43.87
N LYS A 169 -3.79 5.81 -44.29
CA LYS A 169 -4.69 6.68 -43.51
C LYS A 169 -5.06 6.05 -42.16
N ARG A 170 -5.34 4.74 -42.16
CA ARG A 170 -5.70 4.01 -40.94
C ARG A 170 -4.55 4.02 -39.94
N GLU A 171 -3.34 3.74 -40.41
CA GLU A 171 -2.13 3.75 -39.60
C GLU A 171 -1.89 5.13 -38.98
N GLN A 172 -2.09 6.21 -39.75
CA GLN A 172 -1.98 7.58 -39.23
C GLN A 172 -2.96 7.85 -38.09
N ILE A 173 -4.24 7.50 -38.23
CA ILE A 173 -5.23 7.72 -37.17
C ILE A 173 -4.91 6.90 -35.93
N VAL A 174 -4.56 5.62 -36.10
CA VAL A 174 -4.17 4.75 -34.98
C VAL A 174 -2.94 5.30 -34.27
N HIS A 175 -1.93 5.75 -35.02
CA HIS A 175 -0.73 6.37 -34.46
C HIS A 175 -1.07 7.64 -33.67
N MET A 176 -1.91 8.53 -34.22
CA MET A 176 -2.37 9.73 -33.51
C MET A 176 -3.16 9.42 -32.24
N ALA A 177 -4.00 8.38 -32.25
CA ALA A 177 -4.71 7.93 -31.06
C ALA A 177 -3.74 7.43 -29.98
N VAL A 178 -2.72 6.65 -30.37
CA VAL A 178 -1.68 6.18 -29.46
C VAL A 178 -0.89 7.35 -28.87
N VAL A 179 -0.43 8.29 -29.69
CA VAL A 179 0.30 9.49 -29.22
C VAL A 179 -0.57 10.32 -28.27
N THR A 180 -1.85 10.46 -28.58
CA THR A 180 -2.82 11.16 -27.72
C THR A 180 -2.96 10.47 -26.38
N LEU A 181 -3.14 9.15 -26.35
CA LEU A 181 -3.21 8.36 -25.13
C LEU A 181 -1.93 8.49 -24.31
N GLN A 182 -0.77 8.35 -24.95
CA GLN A 182 0.54 8.52 -24.31
C GLN A 182 0.69 9.92 -23.67
N ARG A 183 0.26 10.98 -24.37
CA ARG A 183 0.26 12.35 -23.84
C ARG A 183 -0.57 12.47 -22.56
N TYR A 184 -1.79 11.92 -22.55
CA TYR A 184 -2.66 11.95 -21.37
C TYR A 184 -2.06 11.16 -20.20
N VAL A 185 -1.54 9.96 -20.47
CA VAL A 185 -0.90 9.13 -19.43
C VAL A 185 0.31 9.82 -18.84
N ARG A 186 1.21 10.36 -19.67
CA ARG A 186 2.39 11.12 -19.21
C ARG A 186 1.97 12.33 -18.36
N GLY A 187 0.98 13.09 -18.82
CA GLY A 187 0.44 14.23 -18.07
C GLY A 187 -0.18 13.82 -16.72
N PHE A 188 -0.94 12.73 -16.70
CA PHE A 188 -1.53 12.18 -15.47
C PHE A 188 -0.46 11.76 -14.46
N LEU A 189 0.57 11.03 -14.90
CA LEU A 189 1.66 10.58 -14.03
C LEU A 189 2.44 11.76 -13.42
N ILE A 190 2.74 12.78 -14.21
CA ILE A 190 3.44 13.99 -13.74
C ILE A 190 2.56 14.73 -12.72
N LYS A 191 1.28 14.96 -13.02
CA LYS A 191 0.34 15.61 -12.09
C LYS A 191 0.24 14.85 -10.77
N LYS A 192 0.07 13.52 -10.82
CA LYS A 192 0.00 12.66 -9.62
C LYS A 192 1.26 12.80 -8.75
N ARG A 193 2.45 12.74 -9.37
CA ARG A 193 3.73 12.92 -8.66
C ARG A 193 3.87 14.32 -8.08
N PHE A 194 3.51 15.35 -8.83
CA PHE A 194 3.56 16.75 -8.40
C PHE A 194 2.68 17.02 -7.17
N TYR A 195 1.42 16.58 -7.19
CA TYR A 195 0.52 16.78 -6.05
C TYR A 195 1.02 16.05 -4.80
N ALA A 196 1.51 14.82 -4.94
CA ALA A 196 2.10 14.08 -3.83
C ALA A 196 3.33 14.81 -3.23
N LEU A 197 4.22 15.33 -4.08
CA LEU A 197 5.38 16.10 -3.64
C LEU A 197 4.96 17.42 -2.97
N ARG A 198 4.02 18.15 -3.58
CA ARG A 198 3.49 19.42 -3.06
C ARG A 198 2.90 19.25 -1.67
N CYS A 199 2.09 18.21 -1.44
CA CYS A 199 1.54 17.91 -0.11
C CYS A 199 2.64 17.67 0.93
N LYS A 200 3.69 16.91 0.58
CA LYS A 200 4.83 16.68 1.46
C LYS A 200 5.60 17.97 1.78
N ILE A 201 5.84 18.82 0.80
CA ILE A 201 6.51 20.11 0.97
C ILE A 201 5.69 21.04 1.88
N ILE A 202 4.38 21.16 1.64
CA ILE A 202 3.50 22.00 2.47
C ILE A 202 3.50 21.50 3.92
N LEU A 203 3.40 20.19 4.14
CA LEU A 203 3.47 19.61 5.48
C LEU A 203 4.81 19.90 6.17
N PHE A 204 5.91 19.74 5.43
CA PHE A 204 7.25 20.07 5.94
C PHE A 204 7.36 21.54 6.32
N GLN A 205 6.94 22.44 5.44
CA GLN A 205 6.95 23.89 5.70
C GLN A 205 6.10 24.26 6.92
N ALA A 206 4.90 23.68 7.06
CA ALA A 206 4.03 23.90 8.21
C ALA A 206 4.68 23.44 9.52
N ARG A 207 5.29 22.24 9.53
CA ARG A 207 6.00 21.70 10.69
C ARG A 207 7.23 22.54 11.05
N ALA A 208 8.01 22.96 10.06
CA ALA A 208 9.19 23.79 10.26
C ALA A 208 8.81 25.16 10.87
N ARG A 209 7.81 25.84 10.31
CA ARG A 209 7.29 27.10 10.86
C ARG A 209 6.79 26.92 12.30
N GLY A 210 6.01 25.86 12.55
CA GLY A 210 5.52 25.54 13.89
C GLY A 210 6.66 25.23 14.89
N TYR A 211 7.70 24.53 14.46
CA TYR A 211 8.88 24.22 15.28
C TYR A 211 9.63 25.49 15.70
N LEU A 212 9.90 26.39 14.75
CA LEU A 212 10.60 27.65 15.03
C LEU A 212 9.85 28.51 16.06
N VAL A 213 8.51 28.59 15.96
CA VAL A 213 7.68 29.33 16.93
C VAL A 213 7.72 28.66 18.30
N ARG A 214 7.50 27.33 18.37
CA ARG A 214 7.56 26.58 19.64
C ARG A 214 8.92 26.70 20.33
N GLN A 215 10.00 26.68 19.57
CA GLN A 215 11.35 26.87 20.12
C GLN A 215 11.50 28.26 20.77
N LYS A 216 11.02 29.33 20.13
CA LYS A 216 11.02 30.68 20.69
C LYS A 216 10.15 30.77 21.94
N CYS A 217 8.93 30.25 21.89
CA CYS A 217 8.00 30.23 23.04
C CYS A 217 8.56 29.39 24.21
N GLY A 218 9.23 28.27 23.93
CA GLY A 218 9.88 27.44 24.95
C GLY A 218 10.98 28.19 25.70
N LYS A 219 11.85 28.90 24.97
CA LYS A 219 12.88 29.76 25.57
C LYS A 219 12.26 30.88 26.43
N LEU A 220 11.19 31.52 25.95
CA LEU A 220 10.48 32.56 26.71
C LEU A 220 9.82 31.99 27.97
N ARG A 221 9.16 30.82 27.88
CA ARG A 221 8.56 30.14 29.02
C ARG A 221 9.60 29.79 30.08
N GLN A 222 10.76 29.27 29.69
CA GLN A 222 11.86 28.99 30.62
C GLN A 222 12.34 30.26 31.34
N ARG A 223 12.49 31.38 30.63
CA ARG A 223 12.85 32.67 31.23
C ARG A 223 11.78 33.15 32.22
N LEU A 224 10.50 33.06 31.85
CA LEU A 224 9.38 33.46 32.70
C LEU A 224 9.29 32.60 33.97
N ILE A 225 9.51 31.28 33.86
CA ILE A 225 9.53 30.38 35.02
C ILE A 225 10.66 30.78 35.97
N LYS A 226 11.88 30.99 35.46
CA LYS A 226 13.02 31.46 36.28
C LYS A 226 12.71 32.78 36.97
N PHE A 227 12.14 33.74 36.25
CA PHE A 227 11.74 35.03 36.81
C PHE A 227 10.68 34.86 37.91
N ARG A 228 9.64 34.06 37.68
CA ARG A 228 8.60 33.75 38.68
C ARG A 228 9.18 33.09 39.93
N CYS A 229 10.12 32.17 39.78
CA CYS A 229 10.84 31.56 40.90
C CYS A 229 11.61 32.60 41.71
N LEU A 230 12.36 33.50 41.06
CA LEU A 230 13.11 34.57 41.73
C LEU A 230 12.19 35.53 42.49
N VAL A 231 11.09 35.97 41.89
CA VAL A 231 10.09 36.82 42.56
C VAL A 231 9.50 36.11 43.76
N ARG A 232 9.16 34.82 43.64
CA ARG A 232 8.63 34.02 44.75
C ARG A 232 9.65 33.90 45.90
N ILE A 233 10.93 33.65 45.59
CA ILE A 233 12.01 33.61 46.58
C ILE A 233 12.15 34.96 47.29
N TYR A 234 12.21 36.06 46.54
CA TYR A 234 12.31 37.42 47.09
C TYR A 234 11.13 37.74 48.01
N MET A 235 9.90 37.49 47.55
CA MET A 235 8.68 37.72 48.33
C MET A 235 8.64 36.86 49.60
N ASN A 236 9.06 35.60 49.53
CA ASN A 236 9.12 34.71 50.68
C ASN A 236 10.21 35.16 51.67
N ARG A 237 11.40 35.57 51.19
CA ARG A 237 12.48 36.10 52.04
C ARG A 237 12.05 37.36 52.78
N ARG A 238 11.35 38.27 52.09
CA ARG A 238 10.80 39.49 52.71
C ARG A 238 9.78 39.16 53.80
N ARG A 239 8.89 38.17 53.56
CA ARG A 239 7.94 37.69 54.58
C ARG A 239 8.64 37.02 55.76
N TYR A 240 9.65 36.21 55.51
CA TYR A 240 10.44 35.55 56.56
C TYR A 240 11.15 36.57 57.46
N LEU A 241 11.81 37.57 56.87
CA LEU A 241 12.49 38.62 57.63
C LEU A 241 11.50 39.39 58.51
N LYS A 242 10.33 39.78 57.98
CA LYS A 242 9.27 40.43 58.79
C LYS A 242 8.82 39.58 59.98
N ARG A 243 8.61 38.27 59.81
CA ARG A 243 8.26 37.37 60.92
C ARG A 243 9.38 37.29 61.96
N LYS A 244 10.63 37.18 61.51
CA LYS A 244 11.80 37.12 62.39
C LYS A 244 12.02 38.43 63.16
N ASP A 245 11.75 39.58 62.55
CA ASP A 245 11.75 40.88 63.23
C ASP A 245 10.68 40.94 64.33
N GLU A 246 9.49 40.43 64.04
CA GLU A 246 8.38 40.39 65.01
C GLU A 246 8.67 39.44 66.18
N GLU A 247 9.19 38.23 65.89
CA GLU A 247 9.64 37.27 66.90
C GLU A 247 10.71 37.87 67.82
N ARG A 248 11.67 38.65 67.25
CA ARG A 248 12.67 39.37 68.05
C ARG A 248 12.05 40.42 68.97
N ARG A 249 11.07 41.19 68.49
CA ARG A 249 10.37 42.20 69.30
C ARG A 249 9.60 41.56 70.45
N ILE A 250 8.92 40.44 70.20
CA ILE A 250 8.19 39.70 71.22
C ILE A 250 9.18 39.17 72.27
N ALA A 251 10.28 38.53 71.85
CA ALA A 251 11.30 38.04 72.76
C ALA A 251 11.97 39.15 73.59
N GLU A 252 12.19 40.34 73.02
CA GLU A 252 12.69 41.51 73.77
C GLU A 252 11.66 42.03 74.79
N GLN A 253 10.37 42.03 74.44
CA GLN A 253 9.29 42.38 75.38
C GLN A 253 9.18 41.35 76.50
N GLU A 254 9.27 40.06 76.20
CA GLU A 254 9.28 38.98 77.19
C GLU A 254 10.49 39.08 78.12
N LYS A 255 11.69 39.36 77.59
CA LYS A 255 12.87 39.61 78.41
C LYS A 255 12.69 40.81 79.34
N LYS A 256 12.18 41.93 78.83
CA LYS A 256 11.88 43.11 79.67
C LYS A 256 10.84 42.82 80.74
N LYS A 257 9.80 42.04 80.43
CA LYS A 257 8.81 41.58 81.41
C LYS A 257 9.46 40.67 82.46
N ALA A 258 10.30 39.72 82.06
CA ALA A 258 11.02 38.85 82.98
C ALA A 258 12.00 39.62 83.89
N GLU A 259 12.69 40.63 83.36
CA GLU A 259 13.55 41.54 84.15
C GLU A 259 12.73 42.38 85.14
N GLN A 260 11.56 42.89 84.72
CA GLN A 260 10.63 43.58 85.61
C GLN A 260 10.08 42.66 86.71
N GLU A 261 9.75 41.42 86.39
CA GLU A 261 9.33 40.41 87.37
C GLU A 261 10.46 40.06 88.35
N LEU A 262 11.70 39.95 87.89
CA LEU A 262 12.86 39.74 88.77
C LEU A 262 13.10 40.94 89.69
N SER A 263 12.99 42.16 89.17
CA SER A 263 13.07 43.38 89.98
C SER A 263 11.92 43.47 91.01
N GLN A 264 10.69 43.12 90.62
CA GLN A 264 9.57 43.04 91.57
C GLN A 264 9.78 41.94 92.63
N ARG A 265 10.35 40.78 92.24
CA ARG A 265 10.68 39.69 93.17
C ARG A 265 11.85 40.01 94.09
N GLU A 266 12.82 40.82 93.66
CA GLU A 266 13.87 41.37 94.54
C GLU A 266 13.30 42.41 95.51
N VAL A 267 12.36 43.24 95.08
CA VAL A 267 11.66 44.20 95.96
C VAL A 267 10.63 43.51 96.88
N MET A 268 10.12 42.32 96.54
CA MET A 268 9.22 41.49 97.36
C MET A 268 9.93 40.51 98.32
N LYS A 269 11.24 40.66 98.57
CA LYS A 269 11.92 39.95 99.67
C LYS A 269 12.17 40.90 100.83
N ILE A 270 11.22 40.98 101.76
CA ILE A 270 11.40 41.25 103.21
C ILE A 270 10.04 41.36 103.96
N ALA A 271 8.89 41.48 103.30
CA ALA A 271 7.64 41.75 104.03
C ALA A 271 6.82 40.51 104.49
N ASP A 272 6.71 39.43 103.70
CA ASP A 272 5.69 38.41 103.99
C ASP A 272 6.27 36.99 104.08
N LEU A 273 6.88 36.66 105.22
CA LEU A 273 7.07 35.27 105.69
C LEU A 273 6.26 35.07 106.97
N GLU A 274 5.14 34.36 106.87
CA GLU A 274 4.52 33.69 108.01
C GLU A 274 4.70 32.17 107.87
N ILE A 275 5.20 31.56 108.95
CA ILE A 275 5.43 30.12 109.10
C ILE A 275 4.25 29.54 109.87
N PRO A 276 3.50 28.58 109.30
CA PRO A 276 2.68 27.68 110.11
C PRO A 276 3.35 26.31 110.27
N ALA A 277 3.51 25.94 111.54
CA ALA A 277 4.20 24.76 112.05
C ALA A 277 3.24 23.57 112.21
N ASP A 278 2.72 23.03 111.11
CA ASP A 278 2.06 21.73 111.17
C ASP A 278 2.31 20.89 109.91
N LEU A 279 2.72 19.65 110.15
CA LEU A 279 2.89 18.54 109.21
C LEU A 279 4.21 18.43 108.44
N VAL A 280 5.28 18.31 109.23
CA VAL A 280 6.45 17.41 109.04
C VAL A 280 6.03 15.91 108.82
N GLY A 281 4.75 15.59 108.65
CA GLY A 281 4.24 14.21 108.54
C GLY A 281 3.99 13.68 107.12
N LEU A 282 4.07 14.53 106.08
CA LEU A 282 3.80 14.11 104.69
C LEU A 282 5.03 14.23 103.76
N LEU A 283 6.22 14.31 104.35
CA LEU A 283 7.48 14.39 103.61
C LEU A 283 8.26 13.07 103.58
N ASN A 284 7.62 11.92 103.85
CA ASN A 284 8.22 10.60 103.64
C ASN A 284 7.16 9.50 103.38
N ARG A 285 6.35 9.70 102.33
CA ARG A 285 5.65 8.59 101.67
C ARG A 285 5.69 8.76 100.15
N VAL A 286 6.90 8.60 99.61
CA VAL A 286 7.22 8.45 98.18
C VAL A 286 7.29 9.82 97.47
N ALA A 287 8.42 10.52 97.37
CA ALA A 287 9.73 10.08 96.88
C ALA A 287 9.61 9.13 95.69
N GLY A 288 9.05 9.63 94.58
CA GLY A 288 9.06 8.91 93.31
C GLY A 288 7.95 9.31 92.34
N ALA A 289 7.87 10.57 91.93
CA ALA A 289 7.15 10.96 90.71
C ALA A 289 7.57 12.37 90.27
N THR A 290 8.48 12.42 89.30
CA THR A 290 8.79 13.62 88.52
C THR A 290 7.57 14.01 87.67
N LEU A 291 6.94 15.13 87.98
CA LEU A 291 6.07 15.87 87.07
C LEU A 291 6.58 17.31 87.01
N GLY A 292 7.43 17.56 86.01
CA GLY A 292 7.67 18.87 85.45
C GLY A 292 6.83 18.98 84.19
N ASP A 293 5.95 19.96 84.19
CA ASP A 293 4.97 20.27 83.17
C ASP A 293 5.56 20.72 81.82
N ALA A 294 4.75 20.43 80.80
CA ALA A 294 4.47 21.26 79.63
C ALA A 294 5.65 21.79 78.79
N HIS A 295 5.95 21.04 77.73
CA HIS A 295 6.21 21.66 76.43
C HIS A 295 5.43 20.88 75.36
N GLU A 296 4.63 21.60 74.57
CA GLU A 296 3.94 21.06 73.39
C GLU A 296 4.97 20.53 72.38
N ASP A 297 5.17 19.22 72.37
CA ASP A 297 5.70 18.47 71.25
C ASP A 297 4.59 17.55 70.76
N SER A 298 3.93 17.92 69.66
CA SER A 298 3.12 16.97 68.89
C SER A 298 4.03 16.13 67.99
N ASN A 299 4.92 15.36 68.60
CA ASN A 299 5.40 14.11 68.02
C ASN A 299 4.33 13.05 68.26
N ILE A 300 3.61 12.67 67.21
CA ILE A 300 2.76 11.46 67.23
C ILE A 300 3.69 10.24 67.02
N PRO A 301 3.60 9.19 67.87
CA PRO A 301 4.41 7.98 67.78
C PRO A 301 4.13 7.16 66.50
N PRO A 302 5.12 6.40 65.99
CA PRO A 302 4.95 5.60 64.79
C PRO A 302 4.28 4.26 65.11
N ASP A 303 3.04 4.23 65.61
CA ASP A 303 2.41 2.94 65.95
C ASP A 303 0.87 2.88 65.93
N SER A 304 0.20 3.72 65.12
CA SER A 304 -1.26 3.63 64.95
C SER A 304 -1.73 3.29 63.54
N ILE A 305 -0.86 2.74 62.68
CA ILE A 305 -1.27 2.12 61.40
C ILE A 305 -0.70 0.69 61.34
N ARG A 306 -1.00 -0.11 62.38
CA ARG A 306 -0.69 -1.56 62.37
C ARG A 306 -1.94 -2.45 62.42
N GLY A 307 -3.13 -1.87 62.55
CA GLY A 307 -4.40 -2.59 62.43
C GLY A 307 -5.20 -2.03 61.26
N GLU A 308 -5.07 -2.64 60.08
CA GLU A 308 -5.95 -2.57 58.87
C GLU A 308 -5.17 -2.86 57.57
N PHE A 309 -3.83 -2.97 57.62
CA PHE A 309 -3.01 -3.29 56.44
C PHE A 309 -2.36 -4.66 56.57
N GLY A 310 -3.21 -5.70 56.51
CA GLY A 310 -2.73 -7.06 56.34
C GLY A 310 -1.94 -7.21 55.03
N PRO A 311 -0.93 -8.09 54.96
CA PRO A 311 -0.08 -8.30 53.78
C PRO A 311 -0.81 -8.96 52.59
N GLY A 312 -2.15 -9.00 52.60
CA GLY A 312 -2.98 -9.72 51.62
C GLY A 312 -3.96 -8.86 50.80
N SER A 313 -3.97 -7.52 50.94
CA SER A 313 -4.81 -6.70 50.05
C SER A 313 -4.19 -6.65 48.65
N SER A 314 -4.89 -7.22 47.68
CA SER A 314 -4.51 -7.25 46.27
C SER A 314 -4.08 -5.85 45.79
N LYS A 315 -2.91 -5.77 45.14
CA LYS A 315 -2.26 -4.54 44.63
C LYS A 315 -3.19 -3.52 43.93
N PRO A 316 -4.25 -3.92 43.19
CA PRO A 316 -5.16 -2.98 42.54
C PRO A 316 -5.97 -2.11 43.52
N LEU A 317 -6.20 -2.57 44.75
CA LEU A 317 -7.09 -1.87 45.69
C LEU A 317 -6.47 -0.61 46.30
N GLN A 318 -5.13 -0.49 46.35
CA GLN A 318 -4.48 0.64 47.03
C GLN A 318 -4.55 1.93 46.20
N ILE A 319 -4.38 1.84 44.88
CA ILE A 319 -4.50 3.00 43.97
C ILE A 319 -5.96 3.43 43.84
N LEU A 320 -6.91 2.49 43.78
CA LEU A 320 -8.34 2.78 43.77
C LEU A 320 -8.80 3.49 45.06
N ARG A 321 -8.27 3.09 46.22
CA ARG A 321 -8.58 3.75 47.50
C ARG A 321 -7.99 5.16 47.58
N PHE A 322 -6.76 5.37 47.11
CA PHE A 322 -6.17 6.71 47.03
C PHE A 322 -6.97 7.67 46.15
N MET A 323 -7.48 7.17 45.02
CA MET A 323 -8.23 7.99 44.08
C MET A 323 -9.69 8.20 44.48
N GLY A 324 -10.34 7.25 45.16
CA GLY A 324 -11.78 7.25 45.43
C GLY A 324 -12.21 7.63 46.84
N ASP A 325 -11.30 7.72 47.82
CA ASP A 325 -11.67 7.96 49.21
C ASP A 325 -11.88 9.45 49.51
N ALA A 326 -13.15 9.82 49.74
CA ALA A 326 -13.57 11.20 49.99
C ALA A 326 -13.18 11.72 51.39
N GLN A 327 -12.75 10.84 52.30
CA GLN A 327 -12.37 11.17 53.68
C GLN A 327 -10.89 11.51 53.85
N LEU A 328 -10.09 11.43 52.78
CA LEU A 328 -8.65 11.72 52.83
C LEU A 328 -8.39 13.22 52.92
N ASN A 329 -7.78 13.65 54.03
CA ASN A 329 -7.31 15.03 54.23
C ASN A 329 -5.91 15.24 53.62
N GLY A 330 -5.53 16.47 53.25
CA GLY A 330 -4.28 16.76 52.53
C GLY A 330 -2.98 16.24 53.17
N LEU A 331 -2.92 16.05 54.50
CA LEU A 331 -1.80 15.37 55.17
C LEU A 331 -1.81 13.85 54.96
N GLN A 332 -2.98 13.22 55.03
CA GLN A 332 -3.16 11.78 54.82
C GLN A 332 -2.95 11.41 53.34
N GLU A 333 -3.40 12.26 52.41
CA GLU A 333 -3.13 12.12 50.98
C GLU A 333 -1.62 12.10 50.70
N ASN A 334 -0.87 13.03 51.30
CA ASN A 334 0.58 13.07 51.13
C ASN A 334 1.27 11.85 51.73
N LEU A 335 0.88 11.40 52.92
CA LEU A 335 1.44 10.20 53.55
C LEU A 335 1.14 8.93 52.72
N PHE A 336 -0.09 8.78 52.24
CA PHE A 336 -0.49 7.62 51.45
C PHE A 336 0.14 7.62 50.05
N GLY A 337 0.22 8.79 49.40
CA GLY A 337 0.94 8.95 48.13
C GLY A 337 2.43 8.63 48.27
N ASN A 338 3.08 9.11 49.33
CA ASN A 338 4.48 8.81 49.62
C ASN A 338 4.69 7.31 49.91
N TYR A 339 3.75 6.64 50.57
CA TYR A 339 3.82 5.19 50.79
C TYR A 339 3.78 4.40 49.48
N ILE A 340 2.90 4.76 48.54
CA ILE A 340 2.83 4.12 47.21
C ILE A 340 4.15 4.31 46.45
N VAL A 341 4.71 5.52 46.47
CA VAL A 341 6.00 5.82 45.84
C VAL A 341 7.13 5.02 46.50
N GLN A 342 7.18 4.97 47.83
CA GLN A 342 8.19 4.19 48.56
C GLN A 342 8.08 2.68 48.29
N LYS A 343 6.87 2.14 48.09
CA LYS A 343 6.70 0.75 47.65
C LYS A 343 7.29 0.50 46.26
N GLY A 344 7.09 1.42 45.32
CA GLY A 344 7.70 1.35 43.98
C GLY A 344 9.24 1.41 44.04
N LEU A 345 9.80 2.22 44.95
CA LEU A 345 11.25 2.29 45.17
C LEU A 345 11.82 1.04 45.83
N SER A 346 11.08 0.44 46.77
CA SER A 346 11.52 -0.76 47.51
C SER A 346 11.44 -2.03 46.67
N THR A 347 10.59 -2.07 45.65
CA THR A 347 10.38 -3.28 44.82
C THR A 347 10.33 -2.90 43.33
N PRO A 348 11.47 -2.96 42.61
CA PRO A 348 11.55 -2.55 41.20
C PRO A 348 10.60 -3.28 40.26
N SER A 349 10.27 -4.55 40.55
CA SER A 349 9.33 -5.35 39.75
C SER A 349 7.88 -4.85 39.80
N LEU A 350 7.55 -3.91 40.70
CA LEU A 350 6.21 -3.33 40.83
C LEU A 350 6.07 -1.95 40.17
N GLN A 351 7.17 -1.35 39.71
CA GLN A 351 7.18 0.01 39.18
C GLN A 351 6.28 0.16 37.94
N ASP A 352 6.44 -0.74 36.98
CA ASP A 352 5.63 -0.75 35.75
C ASP A 352 4.16 -1.08 36.03
N GLU A 353 3.89 -1.96 37.00
CA GLU A 353 2.54 -2.33 37.41
C GLU A 353 1.81 -1.13 38.05
N ILE A 354 2.49 -0.39 38.94
CA ILE A 354 1.97 0.83 39.57
C ILE A 354 1.70 1.91 38.50
N LEU A 355 2.63 2.14 37.58
CA LEU A 355 2.48 3.14 36.52
C LEU A 355 1.32 2.79 35.58
N ALA A 356 1.21 1.53 35.16
CA ALA A 356 0.13 1.06 34.30
C ALA A 356 -1.24 1.17 34.99
N GLN A 357 -1.31 0.86 36.29
CA GLN A 357 -2.55 0.97 37.06
C GLN A 357 -2.99 2.43 37.22
N ILE A 358 -2.09 3.35 37.58
CA ILE A 358 -2.43 4.77 37.71
C ILE A 358 -2.84 5.34 36.34
N ALA A 359 -2.10 5.03 35.27
CA ALA A 359 -2.43 5.48 33.93
C ALA A 359 -3.82 5.00 33.49
N ASN A 360 -4.18 3.75 33.81
CA ASN A 360 -5.50 3.20 33.50
C ASN A 360 -6.63 3.85 34.30
N GLN A 361 -6.39 4.25 35.55
CA GLN A 361 -7.39 4.92 36.39
C GLN A 361 -7.59 6.40 36.03
N VAL A 362 -6.56 7.05 35.48
CA VAL A 362 -6.61 8.45 35.06
C VAL A 362 -7.21 8.57 33.65
N TRP A 363 -7.00 7.58 32.78
CA TRP A 363 -7.47 7.61 31.40
C TRP A 363 -9.01 7.56 31.31
N ARG A 364 -9.60 8.64 30.77
CA ARG A 364 -11.07 8.82 30.61
C ARG A 364 -11.86 8.78 31.92
N ASN A 365 -11.27 9.21 33.03
CA ASN A 365 -11.99 9.37 34.28
C ASN A 365 -12.94 10.57 34.18
N THR A 366 -14.22 10.39 34.52
CA THR A 366 -15.24 11.45 34.47
C THR A 366 -15.29 12.29 35.74
N ASN A 367 -14.65 11.84 36.83
CA ASN A 367 -14.58 12.56 38.10
C ASN A 367 -13.29 13.38 38.20
N VAL A 368 -13.44 14.70 38.13
CA VAL A 368 -12.33 15.69 38.09
C VAL A 368 -11.43 15.59 39.33
N HIS A 369 -11.97 15.35 40.52
CA HIS A 369 -11.18 15.27 41.76
C HIS A 369 -10.31 14.01 41.81
N ASN A 370 -10.87 12.87 41.38
CA ASN A 370 -10.15 11.61 41.33
C ASN A 370 -9.08 11.65 40.24
N GLU A 371 -9.39 12.29 39.11
CA GLU A 371 -8.46 12.52 38.01
C GLU A 371 -7.26 13.37 38.47
N GLU A 372 -7.51 14.49 39.15
CA GLU A 372 -6.46 15.39 39.66
C GLU A 372 -5.55 14.67 40.68
N ARG A 373 -6.12 13.93 41.63
CA ARG A 373 -5.35 13.09 42.57
C ARG A 373 -4.52 12.04 41.85
N GLY A 374 -5.09 11.36 40.85
CA GLY A 374 -4.39 10.37 40.04
C GLY A 374 -3.22 10.95 39.24
N TRP A 375 -3.40 12.12 38.63
CA TRP A 375 -2.33 12.83 37.91
C TRP A 375 -1.19 13.27 38.84
N LEU A 376 -1.50 13.74 40.04
CA LEU A 376 -0.49 14.11 41.05
C LEU A 376 0.33 12.90 41.53
N LEU A 377 -0.34 11.75 41.74
CA LEU A 377 0.35 10.51 42.08
C LEU A 377 1.22 10.00 40.94
N LEU A 378 0.73 10.07 39.70
CA LEU A 378 1.49 9.67 38.51
C LEU A 378 2.75 10.54 38.36
N ALA A 379 2.63 11.85 38.51
CA ALA A 379 3.75 12.78 38.46
C ALA A 379 4.79 12.48 39.56
N SER A 380 4.32 12.18 40.77
CA SER A 380 5.18 11.81 41.89
C SER A 380 5.94 10.50 41.61
N CYS A 381 5.28 9.47 41.10
CA CYS A 381 5.92 8.20 40.71
C CYS A 381 6.96 8.39 39.60
N LEU A 382 6.62 9.13 38.53
CA LEU A 382 7.53 9.39 37.41
C LEU A 382 8.74 10.26 37.81
N SER A 383 8.65 11.02 38.90
CA SER A 383 9.78 11.75 39.47
C SER A 383 10.68 10.89 40.37
N ALA A 384 10.18 9.75 40.85
CA ALA A 384 10.89 8.88 41.78
C ALA A 384 11.57 7.69 41.08
N PHE A 385 10.94 7.11 40.06
CA PHE A 385 11.48 5.97 39.31
C PHE A 385 11.12 6.02 37.82
N VAL A 386 12.02 5.52 36.99
CA VAL A 386 11.90 5.54 35.52
C VAL A 386 11.18 4.29 35.05
N PRO A 387 10.23 4.37 34.08
CA PRO A 387 9.60 3.20 33.48
C PRO A 387 10.63 2.24 32.90
N SER A 388 10.40 0.94 33.01
CA SER A 388 11.28 -0.06 32.40
C SER A 388 11.27 0.02 30.87
N HIS A 389 12.34 -0.45 30.23
CA HIS A 389 12.45 -0.55 28.77
C HIS A 389 11.33 -1.38 28.10
N GLN A 390 10.63 -2.22 28.87
CA GLN A 390 9.45 -2.93 28.38
C GLN A 390 8.25 -2.00 28.12
N LEU A 391 8.13 -0.91 28.89
CA LEU A 391 7.04 0.05 28.79
C LEU A 391 7.28 1.11 27.68
N ASP A 392 8.55 1.36 27.30
CA ASP A 392 8.94 2.34 26.27
C ASP A 392 8.20 2.12 24.93
N LYS A 393 7.97 0.86 24.55
CA LYS A 393 7.27 0.49 23.32
C LYS A 393 5.81 0.97 23.28
N TYR A 394 5.20 1.14 24.45
CA TYR A 394 3.79 1.52 24.59
C TYR A 394 3.60 3.02 24.85
N LEU A 395 4.65 3.73 25.29
CA LEU A 395 4.62 5.18 25.54
C LEU A 395 4.87 6.04 24.28
N LEU A 396 5.49 5.47 23.23
CA LEU A 396 5.92 6.18 22.03
C LEU A 396 4.98 6.00 20.80
N LYS A 397 3.76 5.50 21.00
CA LYS A 397 2.79 5.27 19.91
C LYS A 397 1.74 6.37 19.78
#